data_AF-A0A5M8PTP1-F1
#
_entry.id   AF-A0A5M8PTP1-F1
#
_cell.length_a   1.000
_cell.length_b   1.000
_cell.length_c   1.000
_cell.angle_alpha   90.00
_cell.angle_beta   90.00
_cell.angle_gamma   90.00
#
_symmetry.space_group_name_H-M   'P 1'
#
loop_
_entity.id
_entity.type
_entity.pdbx_description
1 polymer ?
#
loop_
_entity_poly.entity_id
_entity_poly.type
_entity_poly.pdbx_seq_one_letter_code
_entity_poly.pdbx_strand_id
1 'polypeptide(L)'
;MPEDRDKIHIHVPFEGELEQIRDLQSLKPEVENLRAELNRLQKSRLRMLIANALIDLARKIAKEYKSELLDDPSTTRLQKFAANVNDAQLQQMGIPKKFWSPLRKLEKYIITRNQQAHETSEDFAQLLLNEQFKEGHVFELWKDIFPLLYGAPVEEIAARKEEDDDKMLLGSL
;
A
#
# COMPACT_ATOMS: atom_id res chain seq x y z
N MET A 1 -9.14 -21.63 -77.55
CA MET A 1 -10.24 -21.69 -76.56
C MET A 1 -9.61 -21.40 -75.21
N PRO A 2 -9.72 -20.16 -74.68
CA PRO A 2 -9.24 -19.85 -73.34
C PRO A 2 -10.33 -20.18 -72.32
N GLU A 3 -10.03 -21.03 -71.34
CA GLU A 3 -10.85 -21.18 -70.14
C GLU A 3 -10.50 -20.02 -69.19
N ASP A 4 -11.20 -18.90 -69.33
CA ASP A 4 -11.24 -17.86 -68.31
C ASP A 4 -12.04 -18.41 -67.12
N ARG A 5 -11.34 -19.06 -66.19
CA ARG A 5 -11.90 -19.37 -64.88
C ARG A 5 -11.94 -18.09 -64.07
N ASP A 6 -13.13 -17.50 -64.01
CA ASP A 6 -13.47 -16.43 -63.07
C ASP A 6 -12.95 -16.80 -61.67
N LYS A 7 -11.90 -16.09 -61.23
CA LYS A 7 -11.47 -16.12 -59.84
C LYS A 7 -12.57 -15.44 -59.03
N ILE A 8 -13.36 -16.25 -58.33
CA ILE A 8 -14.31 -15.76 -57.34
C ILE A 8 -13.48 -15.07 -56.24
N HIS A 9 -13.40 -13.74 -56.30
CA HIS A 9 -12.90 -12.92 -55.20
C HIS A 9 -13.98 -12.92 -54.11
N ILE A 10 -13.83 -13.83 -53.14
CA ILE A 10 -14.61 -13.80 -51.91
C ILE A 10 -14.11 -12.60 -51.10
N HIS A 11 -14.82 -11.48 -51.18
CA HIS A 11 -14.59 -10.36 -50.29
C HIS A 11 -15.14 -10.74 -48.90
N VAL A 12 -14.25 -10.98 -47.94
CA VAL A 12 -14.64 -11.25 -46.56
C VAL A 12 -14.94 -9.89 -45.91
N PRO A 13 -16.21 -9.54 -45.61
CA PRO A 13 -16.60 -8.15 -45.30
C PRO A 13 -16.12 -7.63 -43.94
N PHE A 14 -15.32 -8.41 -43.21
CA PHE A 14 -15.01 -8.19 -41.79
C PHE A 14 -13.54 -8.44 -41.44
N GLU A 15 -12.64 -8.53 -42.43
CA GLU A 15 -11.21 -8.81 -42.16
C GLU A 15 -10.58 -7.82 -41.17
N GLY A 16 -10.86 -6.53 -41.30
CA GLY A 16 -10.37 -5.51 -40.35
C GLY A 16 -10.97 -5.62 -38.94
N GLU A 17 -12.23 -6.05 -38.82
CA GLU A 17 -12.87 -6.28 -37.52
C GLU A 17 -12.35 -7.57 -36.85
N LEU A 18 -12.07 -8.60 -37.64
CA LEU A 18 -11.46 -9.85 -37.17
C LEU A 18 -10.00 -9.65 -36.72
N GLU A 19 -9.27 -8.76 -37.38
CA GLU A 19 -7.91 -8.36 -36.98
C GLU A 19 -7.93 -7.57 -35.67
N GLN A 20 -8.83 -6.58 -35.52
CA GLN A 20 -9.04 -5.87 -34.25
C GLN A 20 -9.44 -6.79 -33.10
N ILE A 21 -10.29 -7.79 -33.34
CA ILE A 21 -10.67 -8.78 -32.33
C ILE A 21 -9.47 -9.63 -31.90
N ARG A 22 -8.59 -10.01 -32.85
CA ARG A 22 -7.36 -10.76 -32.54
C ARG A 22 -6.38 -9.92 -31.75
N ASP A 23 -6.21 -8.65 -32.10
CA ASP A 23 -5.37 -7.72 -31.35
C ASP A 23 -5.89 -7.52 -29.92
N LEU A 24 -7.19 -7.28 -29.75
CA LEU A 24 -7.84 -7.20 -28.44
C LEU A 24 -7.70 -8.49 -27.63
N GLN A 25 -7.76 -9.66 -28.27
CA GLN A 25 -7.55 -10.95 -27.62
C GLN A 25 -6.09 -11.14 -27.18
N SER A 26 -5.13 -10.63 -27.95
CA SER A 26 -3.70 -10.69 -27.63
C SER A 26 -3.30 -9.75 -26.47
N LEU A 27 -4.02 -8.63 -26.30
CA LEU A 27 -3.80 -7.65 -25.22
C LEU A 27 -4.40 -8.07 -23.87
N LYS A 28 -5.41 -8.94 -23.84
CA LYS A 28 -6.03 -9.41 -22.60
C LYS A 28 -5.05 -10.06 -21.61
N PRO A 29 -4.20 -11.02 -22.02
CA PRO A 29 -3.19 -11.60 -21.12
C PRO A 29 -2.19 -10.57 -20.58
N GLU A 30 -1.81 -9.58 -21.38
CA GLU A 30 -0.89 -8.52 -20.95
C GLU A 30 -1.53 -7.62 -19.88
N VAL A 31 -2.79 -7.22 -20.07
CA VAL A 31 -3.56 -6.47 -19.07
C VAL A 31 -3.72 -7.29 -17.78
N GLU A 32 -3.99 -8.58 -17.88
CA GLU A 32 -4.08 -9.47 -16.71
C GLU A 32 -2.74 -9.59 -15.97
N ASN A 33 -1.63 -9.73 -16.70
CA ASN A 33 -0.29 -9.77 -16.13
C ASN A 33 0.08 -8.46 -15.42
N LEU A 34 -0.17 -7.31 -16.06
CA LEU A 34 0.08 -5.99 -15.45
C LEU A 34 -0.78 -5.78 -14.21
N ARG A 35 -2.04 -6.21 -14.22
CA ARG A 35 -2.91 -6.20 -13.02
C ARG A 35 -2.35 -7.07 -11.92
N ALA A 36 -1.85 -8.27 -12.24
CA ALA A 36 -1.25 -9.16 -11.25
C ALA A 36 0.04 -8.56 -10.64
N GLU A 37 0.88 -7.93 -11.47
CA GLU A 37 2.11 -7.28 -11.03
C GLU A 37 1.82 -6.05 -10.16
N LEU A 38 0.90 -5.18 -10.58
CA LEU A 38 0.45 -4.03 -9.79
C LEU A 38 -0.07 -4.48 -8.41
N ASN A 39 -0.91 -5.52 -8.38
CA ASN A 39 -1.41 -6.10 -7.13
C ASN A 39 -0.28 -6.61 -6.22
N ARG A 40 0.76 -7.22 -6.80
CA ARG A 40 1.92 -7.70 -6.04
C ARG A 40 2.72 -6.55 -5.44
N LEU A 41 2.96 -5.50 -6.23
CA LEU A 41 3.69 -4.31 -5.79
C LEU A 41 2.93 -3.56 -4.70
N GLN A 42 1.62 -3.35 -4.86
CA GLN A 42 0.75 -2.73 -3.86
C GLN A 42 0.76 -3.49 -2.53
N LYS A 43 0.64 -4.82 -2.55
CA LYS A 43 0.77 -5.66 -1.35
C LYS A 43 2.14 -5.55 -0.70
N SER A 44 3.21 -5.46 -1.49
CA SER A 44 4.56 -5.30 -0.96
C SER A 44 4.73 -3.94 -0.27
N ARG A 45 4.26 -2.88 -0.92
CA ARG A 45 4.28 -1.52 -0.40
C ARG A 45 3.48 -1.41 0.89
N LEU A 46 2.28 -1.99 0.94
CA LEU A 46 1.45 -2.01 2.13
C LEU A 46 2.15 -2.68 3.33
N ARG A 47 2.82 -3.82 3.13
CA ARG A 47 3.55 -4.48 4.22
C ARG A 47 4.65 -3.59 4.80
N MET A 48 5.27 -2.77 3.96
CA MET A 48 6.31 -1.84 4.38
C MET A 48 5.74 -0.65 5.15
N LEU A 49 4.64 -0.04 4.67
CA LEU A 49 3.93 1.03 5.37
C LEU A 49 3.44 0.57 6.76
N ILE A 50 2.91 -0.66 6.83
CA ILE A 50 2.56 -1.31 8.10
C ILE A 50 3.78 -1.41 9.03
N ALA A 51 4.93 -1.82 8.51
CA ALA A 51 6.16 -1.91 9.30
C ALA A 51 6.59 -0.54 9.84
N ASN A 52 6.51 0.51 9.01
CA ASN A 52 6.77 1.89 9.42
C ASN A 52 5.82 2.33 10.53
N ALA A 53 4.51 2.12 10.37
CA ALA A 53 3.52 2.46 11.39
C ALA A 53 3.77 1.74 12.73
N LEU A 54 4.17 0.46 12.70
CA LEU A 54 4.53 -0.28 13.92
C LEU A 54 5.81 0.26 14.59
N ILE A 55 6.79 0.71 13.81
CA ILE A 55 7.98 1.38 14.34
C ILE A 55 7.60 2.71 14.98
N ASP A 56 6.76 3.51 14.33
CA ASP A 56 6.30 4.79 14.85
C ASP A 56 5.49 4.61 16.14
N LEU A 57 4.66 3.56 16.20
CA LEU A 57 3.97 3.17 17.41
C LEU A 57 4.95 2.81 18.53
N ALA A 58 5.96 1.98 18.24
CA ALA A 58 6.99 1.63 19.22
C ALA A 58 7.76 2.86 19.71
N ARG A 59 8.10 3.80 18.81
CA ARG A 59 8.77 5.07 19.15
C ARG A 59 7.88 5.95 20.03
N LYS A 60 6.57 6.04 19.74
CA LYS A 60 5.60 6.79 20.54
C LYS A 60 5.54 6.25 21.98
N ILE A 61 5.50 4.92 22.13
CA ILE A 61 5.52 4.27 23.46
C ILE A 61 6.85 4.54 24.17
N ALA A 62 7.98 4.39 23.47
CA ALA A 62 9.30 4.66 24.05
C ALA A 62 9.42 6.10 24.57
N LYS A 63 8.85 7.07 23.84
CA LYS A 63 8.81 8.49 24.23
C LYS A 63 7.98 8.73 25.49
N GLU A 64 6.80 8.13 25.57
CA GLU A 64 5.92 8.27 26.74
C GLU A 64 6.59 7.75 28.02
N TYR A 65 7.26 6.60 27.91
CA TYR A 65 7.96 5.97 29.04
C TYR A 65 9.42 6.41 29.18
N LYS A 66 9.79 7.56 28.58
CA LYS A 66 11.12 8.21 28.67
C LYS A 66 12.28 7.23 28.48
N SER A 67 12.16 6.33 27.53
CA SER A 67 13.20 5.37 27.23
C SER A 67 14.38 6.08 26.55
N GLU A 68 15.60 5.88 27.06
CA GLU A 68 16.88 6.35 26.46
C GLU A 68 17.11 5.83 25.01
N LEU A 69 16.18 5.01 24.52
CA LEU A 69 16.19 4.39 23.20
C LEU A 69 15.90 5.34 22.04
N LEU A 70 15.42 6.57 22.31
CA LEU A 70 15.07 7.53 21.25
C LEU A 70 16.30 8.10 20.52
N ASP A 71 17.47 8.09 21.16
CA ASP A 71 18.71 8.65 20.61
C ASP A 71 19.52 7.61 19.82
N ASP A 72 19.09 6.34 19.83
CA ASP A 72 19.75 5.27 19.09
C ASP A 72 19.04 5.02 17.74
N PRO A 73 19.73 5.19 16.59
CA PRO A 73 19.17 4.85 15.29
C PRO A 73 18.98 3.32 15.10
N SER A 74 19.51 2.48 16.00
CA SER A 74 19.38 1.03 15.96
C SER A 74 17.95 0.55 16.16
N THR A 75 17.39 -0.03 15.10
CA THR A 75 16.10 -0.71 15.16
C THR A 75 16.09 -1.90 16.12
N THR A 76 17.25 -2.48 16.45
CA THR A 76 17.37 -3.66 17.32
C THR A 76 16.98 -3.35 18.77
N ARG A 77 17.34 -2.18 19.29
CA ARG A 77 16.95 -1.83 20.67
C ARG A 77 15.45 -1.52 20.76
N LEU A 78 14.90 -0.85 19.74
CA LEU A 78 13.48 -0.58 19.64
C LEU A 78 12.65 -1.88 19.53
N GLN A 79 13.14 -2.89 18.81
CA GLN A 79 12.52 -4.23 18.75
C GLN A 79 12.46 -4.88 20.14
N LYS A 80 13.59 -4.90 20.87
CA LYS A 80 13.65 -5.46 22.22
C LYS A 80 12.71 -4.74 23.18
N PHE A 81 12.62 -3.42 23.06
CA PHE A 81 11.67 -2.63 23.83
C PHE A 81 10.23 -3.02 23.51
N ALA A 82 9.85 -2.99 22.23
CA ALA A 82 8.50 -3.32 21.77
C ALA A 82 8.06 -4.73 22.21
N ALA A 83 8.97 -5.70 22.21
CA ALA A 83 8.72 -7.06 22.70
C ALA A 83 8.42 -7.13 24.20
N ASN A 84 8.96 -6.20 24.99
CA ASN A 84 8.86 -6.18 26.46
C ASN A 84 7.80 -5.21 26.99
N VAL A 85 7.11 -4.44 26.13
CA VAL A 85 6.01 -3.57 26.57
C VAL A 85 4.88 -4.44 27.14
N ASN A 86 4.46 -4.14 28.37
CA ASN A 86 3.43 -4.91 29.05
C ASN A 86 2.01 -4.44 28.67
N ASP A 87 1.01 -5.28 28.93
CA ASP A 87 -0.39 -5.01 28.56
C ASP A 87 -0.94 -3.74 29.23
N ALA A 88 -0.53 -3.45 30.46
CA ALA A 88 -1.00 -2.27 31.20
C ALA A 88 -0.51 -0.96 30.54
N GLN A 89 0.74 -0.93 30.07
CA GLN A 89 1.29 0.20 29.33
C GLN A 89 0.55 0.43 28.01
N LEU A 90 0.29 -0.65 27.26
CA LEU A 90 -0.46 -0.57 26.00
C LEU A 90 -1.89 -0.09 26.21
N GLN A 91 -2.55 -0.58 27.28
CA GLN A 91 -3.89 -0.15 27.65
C GLN A 91 -3.94 1.31 28.09
N GLN A 92 -2.97 1.78 28.89
CA GLN A 92 -2.89 3.17 29.33
C GLN A 92 -2.73 4.14 28.15
N MET A 93 -1.98 3.74 27.12
CA MET A 93 -1.82 4.52 25.89
C MET A 93 -3.01 4.41 24.92
N GLY A 94 -4.07 3.69 25.29
CA GLY A 94 -5.25 3.51 24.45
C GLY A 94 -4.99 2.68 23.19
N ILE A 95 -3.94 1.85 23.16
CA ILE A 95 -3.58 1.06 21.98
C ILE A 95 -4.55 -0.11 21.83
N PRO A 96 -5.27 -0.23 20.69
CA PRO A 96 -6.18 -1.36 20.47
C PRO A 96 -5.46 -2.71 20.55
N LYS A 97 -6.10 -3.70 21.21
CA LYS A 97 -5.53 -5.05 21.45
C LYS A 97 -5.04 -5.76 20.18
N LYS A 98 -5.69 -5.50 19.03
CA LYS A 98 -5.30 -6.05 17.73
C LYS A 98 -3.87 -5.71 17.31
N PHE A 99 -3.29 -4.63 17.84
CA PHE A 99 -1.92 -4.20 17.54
C PHE A 99 -0.86 -4.74 18.52
N TRP A 100 -1.25 -5.33 19.65
CA TRP A 100 -0.30 -5.75 20.70
C TRP A 100 0.62 -6.87 20.21
N SER A 101 0.07 -7.89 19.55
CA SER A 101 0.83 -9.01 18.99
C SER A 101 1.73 -8.58 17.82
N PRO A 102 1.24 -7.79 16.84
CA PRO A 102 2.09 -7.19 15.81
C PRO A 102 3.25 -6.36 16.38
N LEU A 103 2.99 -5.49 17.36
CA LEU A 103 3.99 -4.65 18.00
C LEU A 103 5.08 -5.49 18.69
N ARG A 104 4.70 -6.52 19.45
CA ARG A 104 5.68 -7.43 20.10
C ARG A 104 6.52 -8.22 19.11
N LYS A 105 6.03 -8.40 17.88
CA LYS A 105 6.70 -9.09 16.78
C LYS A 105 7.36 -8.12 15.80
N LEU A 106 7.72 -6.90 16.25
CA LEU A 106 8.27 -5.84 15.42
C LEU A 106 9.43 -6.29 14.54
N GLU A 107 10.29 -7.18 15.04
CA GLU A 107 11.42 -7.77 14.30
C GLU A 107 11.03 -8.30 12.91
N LYS A 108 9.86 -8.95 12.79
CA LYS A 108 9.37 -9.55 11.54
C LYS A 108 9.03 -8.49 10.50
N TYR A 109 8.65 -7.31 10.96
CA TYR A 109 8.24 -6.20 10.11
C TYR A 109 9.43 -5.33 9.68
N ILE A 110 10.45 -5.17 10.54
CA ILE A 110 11.62 -4.33 10.22
C ILE A 110 12.49 -4.90 9.10
N ILE A 111 12.59 -6.23 8.96
CA ILE A 111 13.29 -6.86 7.83
C ILE A 111 12.71 -6.39 6.49
N THR A 112 11.41 -6.08 6.46
CA THR A 112 10.70 -5.60 5.26
C THR A 112 10.99 -4.13 4.95
N ARG A 113 11.33 -3.30 5.96
CA ARG A 113 11.53 -1.85 5.81
C ARG A 113 12.87 -1.46 5.20
N ASN A 114 13.95 -2.19 5.48
CA ASN A 114 15.31 -1.76 5.11
C ASN A 114 15.58 -1.72 3.59
N GLN A 115 14.57 -1.93 2.75
CA GLN A 115 14.69 -1.92 1.30
C GLN A 115 14.26 -0.59 0.65
N GLN A 116 13.49 0.30 1.32
CA GLN A 116 13.04 1.57 0.73
C GLN A 116 12.85 2.64 1.83
N ALA A 117 13.58 3.74 1.73
CA ALA A 117 13.37 4.96 2.51
C ALA A 117 12.51 5.93 1.67
N HIS A 118 11.76 6.83 2.29
CA HIS A 118 10.87 7.86 1.67
C HIS A 118 9.38 7.49 1.52
N GLU A 119 8.75 6.97 2.56
CA GLU A 119 7.27 6.83 2.57
C GLU A 119 6.61 7.67 3.65
N THR A 120 5.43 8.20 3.30
CA THR A 120 4.67 9.16 4.12
C THR A 120 3.41 8.52 4.74
N SER A 121 2.84 9.18 5.75
CA SER A 121 1.55 8.80 6.35
C SER A 121 0.41 8.82 5.32
N GLU A 122 0.50 9.73 4.37
CA GLU A 122 -0.43 9.97 3.29
C GLU A 122 -0.42 8.82 2.28
N ASP A 123 0.77 8.33 1.91
CA ASP A 123 0.90 7.14 1.06
C ASP A 123 0.23 5.92 1.71
N PHE A 124 0.37 5.77 3.03
CA PHE A 124 -0.28 4.69 3.76
C PHE A 124 -1.81 4.81 3.71
N ALA A 125 -2.33 6.02 3.94
CA ALA A 125 -3.75 6.29 3.92
C ALA A 125 -4.36 6.02 2.54
N GLN A 126 -3.75 6.56 1.48
CA GLN A 126 -4.19 6.36 0.10
C GLN A 126 -4.19 4.88 -0.26
N LEU A 127 -3.12 4.15 0.07
CA LEU A 127 -3.02 2.74 -0.24
C LEU A 127 -4.08 1.91 0.49
N LEU A 128 -4.44 2.25 1.73
CA LEU A 128 -5.52 1.58 2.46
C LEU A 128 -6.91 1.85 1.88
N LEU A 129 -7.12 3.01 1.26
CA LEU A 129 -8.38 3.39 0.62
C LEU A 129 -8.53 2.91 -0.82
N ASN A 130 -7.48 2.33 -1.41
CA ASN A 130 -7.59 1.69 -2.72
C ASN A 130 -8.64 0.57 -2.69
N GLU A 131 -9.36 0.39 -3.81
CA GLU A 131 -10.45 -0.60 -3.95
C GLU A 131 -10.04 -2.00 -3.48
N GLN A 132 -8.78 -2.38 -3.71
CA GLN A 132 -8.23 -3.67 -3.29
C GLN A 132 -8.29 -3.91 -1.76
N PHE A 133 -8.12 -2.85 -0.96
CA PHE A 133 -7.92 -2.99 0.50
C PHE A 133 -9.07 -2.40 1.32
N LYS A 134 -9.76 -1.38 0.79
CA LYS A 134 -10.80 -0.61 1.50
C LYS A 134 -11.93 -1.48 2.02
N GLU A 135 -12.41 -2.43 1.21
CA GLU A 135 -13.50 -3.33 1.58
C GLU A 135 -13.03 -4.59 2.32
N GLY A 136 -11.72 -4.70 2.58
CA GLY A 136 -11.10 -5.90 3.12
C GLY A 136 -10.77 -5.83 4.60
N HIS A 137 -10.43 -6.99 5.17
CA HIS A 137 -9.92 -7.11 6.54
C HIS A 137 -8.70 -6.20 6.79
N VAL A 138 -7.88 -5.95 5.77
CA VAL A 138 -6.70 -5.08 5.89
C VAL A 138 -7.08 -3.68 6.36
N PHE A 139 -8.06 -3.04 5.72
CA PHE A 139 -8.51 -1.70 6.10
C PHE A 139 -9.03 -1.68 7.54
N GLU A 140 -9.95 -2.59 7.88
CA GLU A 140 -10.50 -2.72 9.23
C GLU A 140 -9.44 -3.00 10.31
N LEU A 141 -8.39 -3.74 9.96
CA LEU A 141 -7.30 -4.02 10.87
C LEU A 141 -6.47 -2.77 11.17
N TRP A 142 -6.18 -1.96 10.16
CA TRP A 142 -5.17 -0.89 10.27
C TRP A 142 -5.74 0.51 10.44
N LYS A 143 -6.99 0.80 10.05
CA LYS A 143 -7.56 2.16 10.11
C LYS A 143 -7.47 2.82 11.49
N ASP A 144 -7.67 2.05 12.56
CA ASP A 144 -7.69 2.57 13.94
C ASP A 144 -6.32 3.04 14.46
N ILE A 145 -5.23 2.73 13.74
CA ILE A 145 -3.89 3.21 14.13
C ILE A 145 -3.67 4.67 13.73
N PHE A 146 -4.43 5.17 12.75
CA PHE A 146 -4.23 6.51 12.17
C PHE A 146 -4.51 7.63 13.17
N PRO A 147 -5.65 7.66 13.89
CA PRO A 147 -5.88 8.68 14.91
C PRO A 147 -4.80 8.70 15.99
N LEU A 148 -4.29 7.51 16.35
CA LEU A 148 -3.26 7.36 17.38
C LEU A 148 -1.88 7.89 16.92
N LEU A 149 -1.47 7.60 15.69
CA LEU A 149 -0.15 7.96 15.18
C LEU A 149 -0.11 9.34 14.54
N TYR A 150 -1.13 9.67 13.75
CA TYR A 150 -1.15 10.84 12.86
C TYR A 150 -2.19 11.89 13.27
N GLY A 151 -3.00 11.60 14.31
CA GLY A 151 -3.94 12.55 14.90
C GLY A 151 -5.27 12.70 14.17
N ALA A 152 -5.50 11.95 13.10
CA ALA A 152 -6.71 12.03 12.28
C ALA A 152 -7.06 10.66 11.67
N PRO A 153 -8.32 10.42 11.23
CA PRO A 153 -8.72 9.20 10.55
C PRO A 153 -8.08 9.05 9.17
N VAL A 154 -8.12 7.83 8.62
CA VAL A 154 -7.48 7.47 7.33
C VAL A 154 -7.92 8.39 6.20
N GLU A 155 -9.22 8.67 6.11
CA GLU A 155 -9.82 9.48 5.07
C GLU A 155 -9.29 10.93 5.07
N GLU A 156 -9.11 11.51 6.26
CA GLU A 156 -8.58 12.87 6.40
C GLU A 156 -7.08 12.91 6.08
N ILE A 157 -6.31 11.91 6.53
CA ILE A 157 -4.88 11.83 6.19
C ILE A 157 -4.67 11.66 4.69
N ALA A 158 -5.49 10.86 4.02
CA ALA A 158 -5.41 10.67 2.57
C ALA A 158 -5.67 11.97 1.79
N ALA A 159 -6.62 12.77 2.25
CA ALA A 159 -6.99 14.04 1.60
C ALA A 159 -5.90 15.12 1.67
N ARG A 160 -5.01 15.08 2.67
CA ARG A 160 -3.92 16.07 2.80
C ARG A 160 -2.97 16.09 1.60
N LYS A 161 -2.73 14.92 1.01
CA LYS A 161 -1.87 14.80 -0.16
C LYS A 161 -2.52 15.31 -1.44
N GLU A 162 -3.84 15.15 -1.57
CA GLU A 162 -4.60 15.74 -2.69
C GLU A 162 -4.52 17.28 -2.65
N GLU A 163 -4.64 17.88 -1.46
CA GLU A 163 -4.49 19.34 -1.32
C GLU A 163 -3.07 19.85 -1.62
N ASP A 164 -2.04 19.08 -1.28
CA ASP A 164 -0.65 19.47 -1.52
C ASP A 164 -0.26 19.30 -3.00
N ASP A 165 -0.74 18.24 -3.65
CA ASP A 165 -0.56 18.03 -5.10
C ASP A 165 -1.31 19.11 -5.91
N ASP A 166 -2.54 19.48 -5.51
CA ASP A 166 -3.33 20.54 -6.15
C ASP A 166 -2.68 21.92 -5.99
N LYS A 167 -2.12 22.23 -4.81
CA LYS A 167 -1.38 23.48 -4.59
C LYS A 167 -0.10 23.56 -5.43
N MET A 168 0.60 22.45 -5.64
CA MET A 168 1.79 22.42 -6.50
C MET A 168 1.43 22.62 -7.98
N LEU A 169 0.28 22.11 -8.43
CA LEU A 169 -0.20 22.33 -9.80
C LEU A 169 -0.67 23.77 -10.03
N LEU A 170 -1.36 24.37 -9.05
CA LEU A 170 -1.85 25.75 -9.14
C LEU A 170 -0.76 26.82 -8.94
N GLY A 171 0.33 26.50 -8.22
CA GLY A 171 1.51 27.37 -8.09
C GLY A 171 2.46 27.36 -9.29
N SER A 172 2.17 26.52 -10.29
CA SER A 172 2.98 26.37 -11.51
C SER A 172 2.32 27.00 -12.77
N LEU A 173 1.22 27.73 -12.60
CA LEU A 173 0.51 28.50 -13.64
C LEU A 173 0.68 30.01 -13.40
#